data_AF-A0A966Y2Y7-F1
#
_entry.id   AF-A0A966Y2Y7-F1
#
_cell.length_a   1.000
_cell.length_b   1.000
_cell.length_c   1.000
_cell.angle_alpha   90.00
_cell.angle_beta   90.00
_cell.angle_gamma   90.00
#
_symmetry.space_group_name_H-M   'P 1'
#
loop_
_entity.id
_entity.type
_entity.pdbx_description
1 polymer ?
#
loop_
_entity_poly.entity_id
_entity_poly.type
_entity_poly.pdbx_seq_one_letter_code
_entity_poly.pdbx_strand_id
1 'polypeptide(L)'
;NFHTVIMADIPKMGPDSQDKAVRFITMIDEFYEKKVKFICSAATAPSGLYVDGDGSFEFQRTVSRLMEMQSPEYLALEHIA
;
A
#
# COMPACT_ATOMS: atom_id res chain seq x y z
N ASN A 1 -14.24 -12.23 -1.12
CA ASN A 1 -12.80 -12.12 -1.42
C ASN A 1 -12.65 -11.47 -2.81
N PHE A 2 -11.77 -10.50 -2.98
CA PHE A 2 -11.68 -9.68 -4.21
C PHE A 2 -10.34 -9.90 -4.90
N HIS A 3 -10.36 -10.31 -6.16
CA HIS A 3 -9.14 -10.48 -6.97
C HIS A 3 -8.42 -9.14 -7.23
N THR A 4 -9.18 -8.07 -7.47
CA THR A 4 -8.67 -6.74 -7.81
C THR A 4 -9.40 -5.69 -6.99
N VAL A 5 -8.64 -4.72 -6.48
CA VAL A 5 -9.17 -3.55 -5.77
C VAL A 5 -8.64 -2.30 -6.46
N ILE A 6 -9.53 -1.34 -6.70
CA ILE A 6 -9.21 -0.04 -7.30
C ILE A 6 -9.52 1.05 -6.27
N MET A 7 -8.56 1.93 -5.99
CA MET A 7 -8.73 3.05 -5.05
C MET A 7 -8.17 4.34 -5.65
N ALA A 8 -8.97 5.40 -5.67
CA ALA A 8 -8.53 6.69 -6.15
C ALA A 8 -8.15 7.63 -4.99
N ASP A 9 -7.32 8.61 -5.32
CA ASP A 9 -7.03 9.82 -4.54
C ASP A 9 -6.48 9.55 -3.14
N ILE A 10 -5.52 8.62 -3.04
CA ILE A 10 -4.77 8.39 -1.80
C ILE A 10 -3.96 9.67 -1.48
N PRO A 11 -4.25 10.36 -0.36
CA PRO A 11 -3.56 11.60 -0.04
C PRO A 11 -2.15 11.32 0.48
N LYS A 12 -1.28 12.34 0.39
CA LYS A 12 -0.06 12.36 1.21
C LYS A 12 -0.48 12.45 2.68
N MET A 13 0.03 11.55 3.50
CA MET A 13 -0.14 11.52 4.95
C MET A 13 1.03 12.26 5.60
N GLY A 14 0.75 12.98 6.68
CA GLY A 14 1.74 13.63 7.54
C GLY A 14 1.59 13.18 9.01
N PRO A 15 2.37 13.75 9.94
CA PRO A 15 2.44 13.26 11.32
C PRO A 15 1.09 13.12 12.04
N ASP A 16 0.14 14.01 11.74
CA ASP A 16 -1.21 14.01 12.34
C ASP A 16 -2.16 12.95 11.76
N SER A 17 -1.69 12.12 10.82
CA SER A 17 -2.49 11.09 10.15
C SER A 17 -2.00 9.67 10.41
N GLN A 18 -1.45 9.45 11.62
CA GLN A 18 -0.98 8.15 12.09
C GLN A 18 -2.06 7.06 11.96
N ASP A 19 -3.31 7.35 12.32
CA ASP A 19 -4.41 6.39 12.23
C ASP A 19 -4.63 5.91 10.78
N LYS A 20 -4.52 6.84 9.81
CA LYS A 20 -4.65 6.54 8.38
C LYS A 20 -3.44 5.74 7.89
N ALA A 21 -2.23 6.11 8.31
CA ALA A 21 -1.02 5.39 7.95
C ALA A 21 -1.08 3.94 8.44
N VAL A 22 -1.49 3.71 9.69
CA VAL A 22 -1.64 2.35 10.26
C VAL A 22 -2.69 1.55 9.49
N ARG A 23 -3.85 2.12 9.21
CA ARG A 23 -4.90 1.44 8.42
C ARG A 23 -4.44 1.12 7.00
N PHE A 24 -3.67 2.01 6.40
CA PHE A 24 -3.11 1.80 5.07
C PHE A 24 -2.07 0.67 5.08
N ILE A 25 -1.19 0.62 6.07
CA ILE A 25 -0.25 -0.50 6.28
C ILE A 25 -1.01 -1.82 6.37
N THR A 26 -2.02 -1.90 7.26
CA THR A 26 -2.82 -3.14 7.42
C THR A 26 -3.51 -3.56 6.12
N MET A 27 -4.06 -2.61 5.36
CA MET A 27 -4.70 -2.89 4.08
C MET A 27 -3.69 -3.44 3.05
N ILE A 28 -2.52 -2.82 2.92
CA ILE A 28 -1.49 -3.29 1.99
C ILE A 28 -0.95 -4.65 2.41
N ASP A 29 -0.82 -4.92 3.71
CA ASP A 29 -0.35 -6.22 4.20
C ASP A 29 -1.32 -7.34 3.82
N GLU A 30 -2.62 -7.13 4.02
CA GLU A 30 -3.67 -8.07 3.62
C GLU A 30 -3.70 -8.28 2.10
N PHE A 31 -3.61 -7.20 1.32
CA PHE A 31 -3.58 -7.30 -0.14
C PHE A 31 -2.34 -8.01 -0.64
N TYR A 32 -1.21 -7.76 0.01
CA TYR A 32 0.06 -8.37 -0.31
C TYR A 32 0.00 -9.88 -0.08
N GLU A 33 -0.47 -10.30 1.10
CA GLU A 33 -0.61 -11.72 1.50
C GLU A 33 -1.56 -12.47 0.57
N LYS A 34 -2.69 -11.85 0.21
CA LYS A 34 -3.69 -12.46 -0.68
C LYS A 34 -3.37 -12.33 -2.16
N LYS A 35 -2.29 -11.64 -2.53
CA LYS A 35 -1.91 -11.39 -3.93
C LYS A 35 -2.98 -10.64 -4.72
N VAL A 36 -3.67 -9.72 -4.06
CA VAL A 36 -4.68 -8.84 -4.66
C VAL A 36 -4.01 -7.92 -5.67
N LYS A 37 -4.63 -7.75 -6.84
CA LYS A 37 -4.20 -6.72 -7.80
C LYS A 37 -4.70 -5.36 -7.33
N PHE A 38 -3.80 -4.55 -6.80
CA PHE A 38 -4.14 -3.22 -6.31
C PHE A 38 -3.78 -2.16 -7.34
N ILE A 39 -4.78 -1.41 -7.79
CA ILE A 39 -4.61 -0.29 -8.73
C ILE A 39 -5.03 0.98 -8.02
N CYS A 40 -4.17 1.99 -7.99
CA CYS A 40 -4.52 3.23 -7.32
C CYS A 40 -3.97 4.50 -7.95
N SER A 41 -4.63 5.62 -7.69
CA SER A 41 -4.05 6.95 -7.82
C SER A 41 -3.68 7.50 -6.45
N ALA A 42 -2.58 8.23 -6.39
CA ALA A 42 -2.06 8.79 -5.15
C ALA A 42 -1.42 10.15 -5.40
N ALA A 43 -1.47 11.02 -4.38
CA ALA A 43 -0.93 12.38 -4.46
C ALA A 43 0.59 12.44 -4.67
N THR A 44 1.29 11.33 -4.40
CA THR A 44 2.74 11.18 -4.59
C THR A 44 3.10 9.71 -4.76
N ALA A 45 4.35 9.44 -5.14
CA ALA A 45 4.90 8.08 -5.19
C ALA A 45 4.86 7.41 -3.80
N PRO A 46 4.88 6.07 -3.70
CA PRO A 46 4.77 5.35 -2.44
C PRO A 46 5.71 5.84 -1.33
N SER A 47 6.98 6.11 -1.66
CA SER A 47 7.99 6.60 -0.72
C SER A 47 7.69 7.98 -0.14
N GLY A 48 6.82 8.77 -0.79
CA GLY A 48 6.41 10.09 -0.33
C GLY A 48 5.08 10.09 0.44
N LEU A 49 4.38 8.96 0.53
CA LEU A 49 3.03 8.91 1.10
C LEU A 49 3.02 9.14 2.61
N TYR A 50 4.06 8.70 3.32
CA TYR A 50 4.22 8.94 4.75
C TYR A 50 5.70 8.88 5.10
N VAL A 51 6.31 10.04 5.34
CA VAL A 51 7.77 10.20 5.49
C VAL A 51 8.18 10.46 6.94
N ASP A 52 7.28 11.03 7.73
CA ASP A 52 7.51 11.49 9.09
C ASP A 52 6.27 11.26 9.97
N GLY A 53 6.52 11.06 11.27
CA GLY A 53 5.49 10.70 12.25
C GLY A 53 5.65 9.28 12.78
N ASP A 54 4.83 8.93 13.78
CA ASP A 54 4.84 7.61 14.40
C ASP A 54 4.42 6.53 13.39
N GLY A 55 5.15 5.42 13.36
CA GLY A 55 4.91 4.35 12.37
C GLY A 55 5.56 4.58 11.01
N SER A 56 6.33 5.66 10.81
CA SER A 56 7.00 5.95 9.53
C SER A 56 8.04 4.89 9.15
N PHE A 57 8.71 4.27 10.13
CA PHE A 57 9.64 3.17 9.89
C PHE A 57 8.92 1.91 9.40
N GLU A 58 7.79 1.57 10.01
CA GLU A 58 6.90 0.48 9.60
C GLU A 58 6.38 0.72 8.18
N PHE A 59 6.03 1.98 7.88
CA PHE A 59 5.56 2.40 6.57
C PHE A 59 6.61 2.20 5.46
N GLN A 60 7.92 2.29 5.76
CA GLN A 60 8.96 1.96 4.77
C GLN A 60 8.86 0.52 4.26
N ARG A 61 8.42 -0.43 5.10
CA ARG A 61 8.15 -1.80 4.64
C ARG A 61 6.95 -1.89 3.73
N THR A 62 5.93 -1.07 3.99
CA THR A 62 4.77 -0.91 3.09
C THR A 62 5.18 -0.33 1.75
N VAL A 63 6.12 0.61 1.72
CA VAL A 63 6.70 1.15 0.48
C VAL A 63 7.38 0.04 -0.33
N SER A 64 8.20 -0.80 0.30
CA SER A 64 8.83 -1.94 -0.39
C SER A 64 7.79 -2.89 -0.99
N ARG A 65 6.74 -3.23 -0.24
CA ARG A 65 5.63 -4.07 -0.75
C ARG A 65 4.93 -3.42 -1.94
N LEU A 66 4.59 -2.14 -1.84
CA LEU A 66 3.96 -1.42 -2.95
C LEU A 66 4.83 -1.39 -4.21
N MET A 67 6.14 -1.29 -4.06
CA MET A 67 7.08 -1.36 -5.19
C MET A 67 7.12 -2.77 -5.80
N GLU A 68 7.14 -3.81 -4.98
CA GLU A 68 7.08 -5.20 -5.43
C GLU A 68 5.75 -5.53 -6.12
N MET A 69 4.62 -5.03 -5.59
CA MET A 69 3.29 -5.22 -6.16
C MET A 69 3.13 -4.65 -7.58
N GLN A 70 4.01 -3.73 -7.98
CA GLN A 70 4.06 -3.15 -9.33
C GLN A 70 4.86 -4.01 -10.33
N SER A 71 5.59 -5.01 -9.85
CA SER A 71 6.45 -5.84 -10.69
C SER A 71 5.62 -6.78 -11.59
N PRO A 72 6.07 -7.08 -12.81
CA PRO A 72 5.44 -8.09 -13.66
C PRO A 72 5.31 -9.45 -12.96
N GLU A 73 6.30 -9.81 -12.16
CA GLU A 73 6.35 -11.07 -11.40
C GLU A 73 5.19 -11.14 -10.41
N TYR A 74 4.96 -10.06 -9.64
CA TYR A 74 3.85 -10.00 -8.69
C TYR A 74 2.50 -9.97 -9.42
N LEU A 75 2.39 -9.22 -10.51
CA LEU A 75 1.17 -9.13 -11.30
C LEU A 75 0.78 -10.47 -11.96
N ALA A 76 1.75 -11.35 -12.23
CA ALA A 76 1.51 -12.70 -12.74
C ALA A 76 1.02 -13.70 -11.68
N LEU A 77 1.15 -13.41 -10.38
CA LEU A 77 0.72 -14.33 -9.32
C LEU A 77 -0.80 -14.49 -9.27
N GLU A 78 -1.28 -15.71 -9.01
CA GLU A 78 -2.70 -15.96 -8.74
C GLU A 78 -3.10 -15.47 -7.35
N HIS A 79 -4.30 -14.89 -7.26
CA HIS A 79 -4.91 -14.44 -6.02
C HIS A 79 -5.25 -15.63 -5.10
N ILE A 80 -5.01 -15.49 -3.79
CA ILE A 80 -5.27 -16.54 -2.78
C ILE A 80 -6.64 -16.29 -2.13
N ALA A 81 -7.52 -17.28 -2.29
CA ALA A 81 -8.91 -17.24 -1.82
C ALA A 81 -9.05 -17.49 -0.31
#